data_AF-A0A7W0T6M0-F1
#
_entry.id   AF-A0A7W0T6M0-F1
#
_cell.length_a   1.000
_cell.length_b   1.000
_cell.length_c   1.000
_cell.angle_alpha   90.00
_cell.angle_beta   90.00
_cell.angle_gamma   90.00
#
_symmetry.space_group_name_H-M   'P 1'
#
loop_
_entity.id
_entity.type
_entity.pdbx_description
1 polymer ?
#
loop_
_entity_poly.entity_id
_entity_poly.type
_entity_poly.pdbx_seq_one_letter_code
_entity_poly.pdbx_strand_id
1 'polypeptide(L)' 'MSRASLALMTSPDDTHIYGIDLLGRGLSQLADLPHCGGIAVRNEQLALRMVRWMLKTSAERKIDMASTGSSNVWSTPP' A
#
# COMPACT_ATOMS: atom_id res chain seq x y z
N MET A 1 -8.89 -15.06 -9.07
CA MET A 1 -7.83 -14.11 -9.48
C MET A 1 -6.56 -14.47 -8.74
N SER A 2 -5.47 -14.76 -9.46
CA SER A 2 -4.20 -15.11 -8.82
C SER A 2 -3.59 -13.87 -8.16
N ARG A 3 -2.81 -14.08 -7.10
CA ARG A 3 -2.20 -13.03 -6.24
C ARG A 3 -1.29 -12.04 -7.00
N ALA A 4 -0.94 -12.37 -8.25
CA ALA A 4 -0.07 -11.60 -9.12
C ALA A 4 -0.81 -10.72 -10.14
N SER A 5 -2.14 -10.85 -10.31
CA SER A 5 -2.82 -10.16 -11.42
C SER A 5 -2.68 -8.63 -11.33
N LEU A 6 -2.68 -8.07 -10.12
CA LEU A 6 -2.47 -6.63 -9.92
C LEU A 6 -1.01 -6.23 -10.21
N ALA A 7 -0.04 -6.99 -9.70
CA ALA A 7 1.39 -6.74 -9.91
C ALA A 7 1.82 -6.85 -11.38
N LEU A 8 1.08 -7.62 -12.18
CA LEU A 8 1.27 -7.73 -13.63
C LEU A 8 0.70 -6.55 -14.41
N MET A 9 -0.19 -5.75 -13.81
CA MET A 9 -0.93 -4.67 -14.48
C MET A 9 -0.44 -3.27 -14.09
N THR A 10 0.36 -3.14 -13.03
CA THR A 10 0.78 -1.83 -12.51
C THR A 10 2.27 -1.78 -12.20
N SER A 11 2.86 -0.59 -12.31
CA SER A 11 4.24 -0.34 -11.86
C SER A 11 4.32 -0.38 -10.32
N PRO A 12 5.46 -0.80 -9.73
CA PRO A 12 5.74 -0.59 -8.31
C PRO A 12 5.65 0.88 -7.88
N ASP A 13 5.90 1.83 -8.78
CA ASP A 13 5.77 3.27 -8.48
C ASP A 13 4.29 3.70 -8.35
N ASP A 14 3.38 3.00 -9.02
CA ASP A 14 1.96 3.32 -9.04
C ASP A 14 1.19 2.55 -7.95
N THR A 15 1.69 1.39 -7.51
CA THR A 15 0.99 0.49 -6.58
C THR A 15 1.94 -0.11 -5.57
N HIS A 16 1.66 0.12 -4.28
CA HIS A 16 2.40 -0.46 -3.17
C HIS A 16 1.52 -1.43 -2.36
N ILE A 17 2.10 -2.53 -1.88
CA ILE A 17 1.43 -3.57 -1.09
C ILE A 17 2.04 -3.62 0.31
N TYR A 18 1.18 -3.64 1.32
CA TYR A 18 1.52 -3.79 2.73
C TYR A 18 0.59 -4.83 3.35
N GLY A 19 1.14 -5.92 3.89
CA GLY A 19 0.35 -7.05 4.39
C GLY A 19 0.44 -7.25 5.90
N ILE A 20 -0.67 -7.56 6.56
CA ILE A 20 -0.71 -7.99 7.96
C ILE A 20 -1.28 -9.41 7.98
N ASP A 21 -0.44 -10.39 8.32
CA ASP A 21 -0.80 -11.81 8.39
C ASP A 21 -0.84 -12.27 9.85
N LEU A 22 -2.05 -12.26 10.42
CA LEU A 22 -2.26 -12.64 11.83
C LEU A 22 -2.14 -14.15 12.05
N LEU A 23 -2.33 -14.96 11.02
CA LEU A 23 -2.32 -16.42 11.13
C LEU A 23 -1.04 -17.05 10.59
N GLY A 24 -0.29 -16.34 9.74
CA GLY A 24 0.91 -16.79 9.04
C GLY A 24 0.63 -17.74 7.88
N ARG A 25 -0.51 -17.57 7.20
CA ARG A 25 -1.06 -18.59 6.28
C ARG A 25 -0.95 -18.24 4.80
N GLY A 26 -0.35 -17.11 4.44
CA GLY A 26 0.08 -17.00 3.04
C GLY A 26 0.44 -15.64 2.51
N LEU A 27 0.44 -14.55 3.28
CA LEU A 27 0.86 -13.26 2.71
C LEU A 27 2.38 -13.17 2.47
N SER A 28 3.18 -14.06 3.07
CA SER A 28 4.63 -14.07 2.92
C SER A 28 5.10 -14.17 1.46
N GLN A 29 4.35 -14.86 0.60
CA GLN A 29 4.66 -14.97 -0.84
C GLN A 29 4.58 -13.63 -1.60
N LEU A 30 3.93 -12.61 -1.02
CA LEU A 30 3.89 -11.27 -1.62
C LEU A 30 5.16 -10.48 -1.34
N ALA A 31 5.98 -10.89 -0.38
CA ALA A 31 7.18 -10.17 0.04
C ALA A 31 8.24 -10.06 -1.07
N ASP A 32 8.22 -11.00 -2.02
CA ASP A 32 9.17 -11.03 -3.15
C ASP A 32 8.74 -10.13 -4.31
N LEU A 33 7.53 -9.55 -4.26
CA LEU A 33 7.07 -8.61 -5.27
C LEU A 33 7.74 -7.25 -5.08
N PRO A 34 8.18 -6.57 -6.16
CA PRO A 34 8.77 -5.24 -6.07
C PRO A 34 7.78 -4.20 -5.52
N HIS A 35 6.48 -4.44 -5.67
CA HIS A 35 5.40 -3.61 -5.09
C HIS A 35 5.32 -3.72 -3.56
N CYS A 36 5.92 -4.73 -2.93
CA CYS A 36 5.73 -5.00 -1.51
C CYS A 36 6.65 -4.17 -0.62
N GLY A 37 6.06 -3.26 0.17
CA GLY A 37 6.78 -2.48 1.18
C GLY A 37 6.90 -3.15 2.55
N GLY A 38 6.22 -4.29 2.77
CA GLY A 38 6.40 -5.12 3.97
C GLY A 38 5.22 -6.03 4.30
N ILE A 39 5.52 -7.20 4.89
CA ILE A 39 4.53 -8.16 5.40
C ILE A 39 4.78 -8.42 6.89
N ALA A 40 3.86 -8.00 7.74
CA ALA A 40 3.88 -8.27 9.17
C ALA A 40 3.22 -9.62 9.48
N VAL A 41 4.03 -10.67 9.66
CA VAL A 41 3.56 -12.01 10.06
C VAL A 41 3.64 -12.17 11.57
N ARG A 42 2.49 -12.19 12.26
CA ARG A 42 2.41 -12.23 13.74
C ARG A 42 3.36 -11.22 14.43
N ASN A 43 3.57 -10.09 13.76
CA ASN A 43 4.50 -9.04 14.18
C ASN A 43 3.71 -7.74 14.35
N GLU A 44 3.15 -7.56 15.55
CA GLU A 44 2.32 -6.41 15.88
C GLU A 44 3.09 -5.09 15.75
N GLN A 45 4.37 -5.07 16.14
CA GLN A 45 5.20 -3.87 16.10
C GLN A 45 5.38 -3.37 14.66
N LEU A 46 5.66 -4.27 13.72
CA LEU A 46 5.76 -3.95 12.30
C LEU A 46 4.38 -3.55 11.73
N ALA A 47 3.31 -4.27 12.08
CA ALA A 47 1.96 -3.94 11.64
C ALA A 47 1.55 -2.52 12.05
N LEU A 48 1.76 -2.15 13.32
CA LEU A 48 1.47 -0.81 13.83
C LEU A 48 2.33 0.25 13.15
N ARG A 49 3.60 -0.04 12.85
CA ARG A 49 4.47 0.88 12.11
C ARG A 49 3.94 1.13 10.70
N MET A 50 3.54 0.07 9.98
CA MET A 50 2.97 0.17 8.64
C MET A 50 1.67 0.97 8.63
N VAL A 51 0.75 0.69 9.57
CA VAL A 51 -0.53 1.42 9.69
C VAL A 51 -0.29 2.90 9.98
N ARG A 52 0.60 3.23 10.94
CA ARG A 52 0.95 4.62 11.25
C ARG A 52 1.52 5.35 10.04
N TRP A 53 2.39 4.69 9.28
CA TRP A 53 2.95 5.24 8.06
C TRP A 53 1.86 5.50 7.01
N MET A 54 0.98 4.52 6.74
CA MET A 54 -0.11 4.67 5.78
C MET A 54 -1.09 5.79 6.17
N LEU A 55 -1.41 5.92 7.46
CA LEU A 55 -2.26 7.00 7.97
C LEU A 55 -1.60 8.37 7.77
N LYS A 56 -0.31 8.50 8.09
CA LYS A 56 0.46 9.73 7.85
C LYS A 56 0.48 10.09 6.37
N THR A 57 0.89 9.16 5.50
CA THR A 57 0.97 9.39 4.05
C THR A 57 -0.39 9.73 3.45
N SER A 58 -1.48 9.10 3.92
CA SER A 58 -2.84 9.42 3.46
C SER A 58 -3.28 10.81 3.89
N ALA A 59 -2.88 11.27 5.07
CA ALA A 59 -3.18 12.62 5.54
C ALA A 59 -2.41 13.68 4.72
N GLU A 60 -1.12 13.46 4.49
CA GLU A 60 -0.27 14.33 3.66
C GLU A 60 -0.84 14.46 2.24
N ARG A 61 -1.13 13.32 1.58
CA ARG A 61 -1.69 13.31 0.22
C ARG A 61 -3.06 13.97 0.12
N LYS A 62 -3.89 13.93 1.17
CA LYS A 62 -5.17 14.65 1.19
C LYS A 62 -5.00 16.16 1.19
N ILE A 63 -3.97 16.68 1.87
CA ILE A 63 -3.65 18.11 1.87
C ILE A 63 -3.20 18.52 0.47
N ASP A 64 -2.31 17.74 -0.14
CA ASP A 64 -1.83 18.00 -1.50
C ASP A 64 -3.00 17.96 -2.52
N MET A 65 -3.87 16.95 -2.41
CA MET A 65 -5.05 16.80 -3.27
C MET A 65 -6.07 17.94 -3.10
N ALA A 66 -6.23 18.46 -1.88
CA ALA A 66 -7.05 19.65 -1.64
C ALA A 66 -6.45 20.91 -2.29
N SER A 67 -5.12 21.02 -2.35
CA SER A 67 -4.43 22.16 -2.96
C SER A 67 -4.58 22.21 -4.49
N THR A 68 -4.84 21.07 -5.13
CA THR A 68 -5.07 20.98 -6.59
C THR A 68 -6.55 21.07 -6.98
N GLY A 69 -7.46 21.28 -6.02
CA GLY A 69 -8.91 21.32 -6.24
C GLY A 69 -9.54 19.97 -6.61
N SER A 70 -8.77 18.88 -6.54
CA SER A 70 -9.23 17.53 -6.90
C SER A 70 -9.91 16.86 -5.72
N SER A 71 -11.03 16.17 -5.96
CA SER A 71 -11.78 15.43 -4.92
C SER A 71 -11.59 13.91 -5.00
N ASN A 72 -10.81 13.43 -5.97
CA ASN A 72 -10.52 12.03 -6.18
C ASN A 72 -9.05 11.82 -6.56
N VAL A 73 -8.54 10.61 -6.32
CA VAL A 73 -7.14 10.23 -6.60
C VAL A 73 -6.84 9.98 -8.08
N TRP A 74 -7.86 10.02 -8.95
CA TRP A 74 -7.75 9.72 -10.38
C TRP A 74 -7.72 10.98 -11.25
N SER A 75 -7.73 12.16 -10.63
CA SER A 75 -7.74 13.44 -11.33
C SER A 75 -6.34 13.66 -11.92
N THR A 76 -6.22 13.67 -13.25
CA THR A 76 -5.03 14.22 -13.90
C THR A 76 -5.03 15.74 -13.66
N PRO A 77 -3.92 16.37 -13.23
CA PRO A 77 -3.86 17.82 -13.20
C PRO A 77 -4.17 18.38 -14.60
N PRO A 78 -4.83 19.55 -14.71
CA PRO A 78 -4.97 20.23 -16.00
C PRO A 78 -3.61 20.63 -16.60
#